data_AF-A0A8U1F5W5-F1
#
_entry.id   AF-A0A8U1F5W5-F1
#
_cell.length_a   1.000
_cell.length_b   1.000
_cell.length_c   1.000
_cell.angle_alpha   90.00
_cell.angle_beta   90.00
_cell.angle_gamma   90.00
#
_symmetry.space_group_name_H-M   'P 1'
#
loop_
_entity.id
_entity.type
_entity.pdbx_description
1 polymer ?
#
loop_
_entity_poly.entity_id
_entity_poly.type
_entity_poly.pdbx_seq_one_letter_code
_entity_poly.pdbx_strand_id
1 'polypeptide(L)'
;MCGLTQSDSSALRVNGIWALMNMAFQADQKLKGEIVRALGTEQLFRLLSDPDTNVLMKTLGLLRNLLSTRPHIDQIMSSHGKQIMQAVTLILEGEHSIEVKEQTLCILANIADGNTAKELIMTNDDILQKIKYYMGHSNVKLQLAATFCISNLIWNEEDNEADAMTGCQERQDKLRELGIVDILHKLTQALDPNLCERCDTHVRAHYVVG
;
A
#
# COMPACT_ATOMS: atom_id res chain seq x y z
N MET A 1 4.85 -17.59 19.17
CA MET A 1 5.19 -17.17 17.78
C MET A 1 5.84 -15.80 17.74
N CYS A 2 5.24 -14.73 18.29
CA CYS A 2 5.86 -13.40 18.30
C CYS A 2 7.26 -13.37 18.98
N GLY A 3 7.51 -14.18 20.01
CA GLY A 3 8.85 -14.26 20.63
C GLY A 3 9.96 -14.72 19.67
N LEU A 4 9.65 -15.46 18.61
CA LEU A 4 10.65 -15.88 17.61
C LEU A 4 11.13 -14.71 16.74
N THR A 5 10.30 -13.67 16.57
CA THR A 5 10.65 -12.51 15.76
C THR A 5 11.70 -11.62 16.45
N GLN A 6 11.96 -11.84 17.74
CA GLN A 6 12.95 -11.12 18.54
C GLN A 6 14.29 -11.86 18.66
N SER A 7 14.42 -13.04 18.05
CA SER A 7 15.65 -13.85 18.16
C SER A 7 16.83 -13.20 17.45
N ASP A 8 18.03 -13.34 18.01
CA ASP A 8 19.27 -12.95 17.33
C ASP A 8 19.52 -13.76 16.05
N SER A 9 18.96 -14.97 15.96
CA SER A 9 19.04 -15.82 14.77
C SER A 9 18.09 -15.34 13.68
N SER A 10 18.62 -14.93 12.54
CA SER A 10 17.80 -14.49 11.40
C SER A 10 16.86 -15.58 10.90
N ALA A 11 17.29 -16.85 10.90
CA ALA A 11 16.44 -17.98 10.52
C ALA A 11 15.20 -18.12 11.43
N LEU A 12 15.36 -17.92 12.74
CA LEU A 12 14.23 -17.95 13.68
C LEU A 12 13.31 -16.74 13.48
N ARG A 13 13.87 -15.55 13.19
CA ARG A 13 13.07 -14.38 12.85
C ARG A 13 12.26 -14.59 11.58
N VAL A 14 12.90 -15.07 10.50
CA VAL A 14 12.25 -15.41 9.22
C VAL A 14 11.10 -16.39 9.44
N ASN A 15 11.33 -17.48 10.18
CA ASN A 15 10.29 -18.48 10.44
C ASN A 15 9.16 -17.92 11.31
N GLY A 16 9.49 -17.12 12.32
CA GLY A 16 8.52 -16.46 13.17
C GLY A 16 7.61 -15.52 12.38
N ILE A 17 8.19 -14.64 11.56
CA ILE A 17 7.41 -13.68 10.77
C ILE A 17 6.64 -14.37 9.65
N TRP A 18 7.21 -15.41 9.04
CA TRP A 18 6.53 -16.15 7.98
C TRP A 18 5.31 -16.89 8.51
N ALA A 19 5.39 -17.46 9.71
CA ALA A 19 4.22 -18.05 10.37
C ALA A 19 3.13 -17.01 10.63
N LEU A 20 3.48 -15.82 11.12
CA LEU A 20 2.51 -14.73 11.31
C LEU A 20 1.89 -14.28 9.98
N MET A 21 2.69 -14.17 8.92
CA MET A 21 2.23 -13.83 7.58
C MET A 21 1.17 -14.82 7.09
N ASN A 22 1.41 -16.12 7.27
CA ASN A 22 0.45 -17.17 6.89
C ASN A 22 -0.80 -17.13 7.78
N MET A 23 -0.65 -16.88 9.09
CA MET A 23 -1.80 -16.74 10.00
C MET A 23 -2.68 -15.54 9.65
N ALA A 24 -2.11 -14.45 9.13
CA ALA A 24 -2.87 -13.26 8.73
C ALA A 24 -3.59 -13.44 7.38
N PHE A 25 -3.20 -14.43 6.58
CA PHE A 25 -3.78 -14.66 5.27
C PHE A 25 -5.23 -15.15 5.39
N GLN A 26 -6.17 -14.37 4.84
CA GLN A 26 -7.61 -14.64 4.95
C GLN A 26 -8.15 -14.79 6.39
N ALA A 27 -7.42 -14.26 7.37
CA ALA A 27 -7.87 -14.21 8.75
C ALA A 27 -9.03 -13.21 8.93
N ASP A 28 -9.85 -13.46 9.94
CA ASP A 28 -10.85 -12.50 10.40
C ASP A 28 -10.20 -11.27 11.06
N GLN A 29 -11.02 -10.23 11.23
CA GLN A 29 -10.61 -8.94 11.79
C GLN A 29 -10.01 -9.08 13.19
N LYS A 30 -10.60 -9.95 14.02
CA LYS A 30 -10.20 -10.13 15.40
C LYS A 30 -8.79 -10.70 15.47
N LEU A 31 -8.51 -11.76 14.72
CA LEU A 31 -7.19 -12.39 14.68
C LEU A 31 -6.13 -11.43 14.12
N LYS A 32 -6.43 -10.67 13.08
CA LYS A 32 -5.50 -9.66 12.56
C LYS A 32 -5.16 -8.58 13.58
N GLY A 33 -6.16 -8.07 14.31
CA GLY A 33 -5.97 -7.14 15.40
C GLY A 33 -5.13 -7.73 16.54
N GLU A 34 -5.34 -9.00 16.88
CA GLU A 34 -4.54 -9.72 17.88
C GLU A 34 -3.08 -9.88 17.44
N ILE A 35 -2.82 -10.18 16.16
CA ILE A 35 -1.46 -10.27 15.61
C ILE A 35 -0.74 -8.92 15.75
N VAL A 36 -1.38 -7.81 15.32
CA VAL A 36 -0.78 -6.48 15.40
C VAL A 36 -0.48 -6.10 16.84
N ARG A 37 -1.45 -6.32 17.74
CA ARG A 37 -1.29 -6.03 19.17
C ARG A 37 -0.18 -6.86 19.81
N ALA A 38 -0.10 -8.16 19.49
CA ALA A 38 0.88 -9.07 20.08
C ALA A 38 2.29 -8.88 19.51
N LEU A 39 2.42 -8.48 18.24
CA LEU A 39 3.70 -8.14 17.64
C LEU A 39 4.21 -6.81 18.21
N GLY A 40 3.34 -5.81 18.29
CA GLY A 40 3.68 -4.46 18.73
C GLY A 40 4.38 -3.65 17.62
N THR A 41 4.18 -2.33 17.66
CA THR A 41 4.72 -1.41 16.64
C THR A 41 6.24 -1.36 16.65
N GLU A 42 6.88 -1.34 17.83
CA GLU A 42 8.34 -1.34 17.95
C GLU A 42 8.98 -2.55 17.26
N GLN A 43 8.44 -3.74 17.51
CA GLN A 43 8.95 -4.95 16.85
C GLN A 43 8.71 -4.93 15.35
N LEU A 44 7.54 -4.47 14.90
CA LEU A 44 7.25 -4.33 13.49
C LEU A 44 8.29 -3.44 12.78
N PHE A 45 8.64 -2.29 13.36
CA PHE A 45 9.69 -1.43 12.81
C PHE A 45 11.06 -2.07 12.78
N ARG A 46 11.43 -2.79 13.85
CA ARG A 46 12.70 -3.53 13.88
C ARG A 46 12.79 -4.54 12.73
N LEU A 47 11.69 -5.25 12.45
CA LEU A 47 11.63 -6.22 11.37
C LEU A 47 11.61 -5.57 9.97
N LEU A 48 11.01 -4.39 9.83
CA LEU A 48 11.03 -3.60 8.59
C LEU A 48 12.39 -2.93 8.33
N SER A 49 13.26 -2.89 9.33
CA SER A 49 14.63 -2.38 9.23
C SER A 49 15.66 -3.51 9.37
N ASP A 50 15.24 -4.78 9.29
CA ASP A 50 16.12 -5.91 9.51
C ASP A 50 17.16 -6.00 8.37
N PRO A 51 18.45 -6.20 8.69
CA PRO A 51 19.49 -6.34 7.67
C PRO A 51 19.30 -7.58 6.80
N ASP A 52 18.59 -8.62 7.30
CA ASP A 52 18.24 -9.78 6.47
C ASP A 52 17.01 -9.45 5.61
N THR A 53 17.24 -9.30 4.31
CA THR A 53 16.18 -8.99 3.33
C THR A 53 15.04 -10.01 3.34
N ASN A 54 15.27 -11.27 3.75
CA ASN A 54 14.20 -12.25 3.87
C ASN A 54 13.24 -11.91 5.02
N VAL A 55 13.76 -11.40 6.14
CA VAL A 55 12.93 -10.92 7.25
C VAL A 55 12.11 -9.72 6.78
N LEU A 56 12.76 -8.74 6.13
CA LEU A 56 12.08 -7.57 5.57
C LEU A 56 10.94 -7.98 4.62
N MET A 57 11.24 -8.81 3.63
CA MET A 57 10.25 -9.25 2.62
C MET A 57 9.06 -10.00 3.24
N LYS A 58 9.30 -10.86 4.24
CA LYS A 58 8.21 -11.57 4.92
C LYS A 58 7.40 -10.63 5.83
N THR A 59 8.03 -9.60 6.39
CA THR A 59 7.35 -8.56 7.17
C THR A 59 6.44 -7.70 6.28
N LEU A 60 6.91 -7.32 5.08
CA LEU A 60 6.08 -6.64 4.08
C LEU A 60 4.90 -7.53 3.64
N GLY A 61 5.15 -8.83 3.43
CA GLY A 61 4.10 -9.80 3.15
C GLY A 61 3.05 -9.88 4.28
N LEU A 62 3.48 -9.87 5.54
CA LEU A 62 2.57 -9.81 6.69
C LEU A 62 1.74 -8.53 6.66
N LEU A 63 2.35 -7.35 6.46
CA LEU A 63 1.63 -6.08 6.39
C LEU A 63 0.57 -6.08 5.29
N ARG A 64 0.91 -6.58 4.10
CA ARG A 64 -0.03 -6.72 2.99
C ARG A 64 -1.22 -7.63 3.35
N ASN A 65 -0.96 -8.73 4.04
CA ASN A 65 -2.03 -9.65 4.48
C ASN A 65 -2.90 -9.04 5.59
N LEU A 66 -2.32 -8.25 6.50
CA LEU A 66 -3.07 -7.54 7.52
C LEU A 66 -4.00 -6.50 6.88
N LEU A 67 -3.48 -5.73 5.92
CA LEU A 67 -4.17 -4.68 5.18
C LEU A 67 -4.85 -5.23 3.92
N SER A 68 -5.82 -6.15 4.06
CA SER A 68 -6.37 -6.87 2.88
C SER A 68 -7.84 -6.60 2.54
N THR A 69 -8.62 -6.00 3.44
CA THR A 69 -10.03 -5.63 3.19
C THR A 69 -10.30 -4.28 3.85
N ARG A 70 -11.23 -3.47 3.31
CA ARG A 70 -11.45 -2.10 3.80
C ARG A 70 -11.66 -2.00 5.32
N PRO A 71 -12.53 -2.80 5.96
CA PRO A 71 -12.71 -2.74 7.41
C PRO A 71 -11.42 -3.04 8.20
N HIS A 72 -10.60 -3.98 7.71
CA HIS A 72 -9.31 -4.29 8.33
C HIS A 72 -8.30 -3.17 8.13
N ILE A 73 -8.24 -2.61 6.92
CA ILE A 73 -7.36 -1.50 6.55
C ILE A 73 -7.67 -0.30 7.47
N ASP A 74 -8.92 0.15 7.51
CA ASP A 74 -9.33 1.32 8.30
C ASP A 74 -9.08 1.12 9.79
N GLN A 75 -9.42 -0.06 10.34
CA GLN A 75 -9.17 -0.33 11.75
C GLN A 75 -7.68 -0.30 12.09
N ILE A 76 -6.83 -0.98 11.32
CA ILE A 76 -5.39 -1.02 11.61
C ILE A 76 -4.76 0.36 11.41
N MET A 77 -5.12 1.06 10.33
CA MET A 77 -4.57 2.39 10.01
C MET A 77 -5.06 3.47 10.98
N SER A 78 -6.26 3.35 11.56
CA SER A 78 -6.72 4.28 12.61
C SER A 78 -5.85 4.22 13.87
N SER A 79 -5.32 3.04 14.21
CA SER A 79 -4.53 2.83 15.43
C SER A 79 -3.02 2.93 15.20
N HIS A 80 -2.55 2.58 14.01
CA HIS A 80 -1.12 2.40 13.69
C HIS A 80 -0.69 3.11 12.41
N GLY A 81 -1.55 3.93 11.80
CA GLY A 81 -1.33 4.49 10.48
C GLY A 81 -0.10 5.39 10.39
N LYS A 82 0.14 6.24 11.39
CA LYS A 82 1.33 7.11 11.43
C LYS A 82 2.62 6.28 11.36
N GLN A 83 2.69 5.21 12.14
CA GLN A 83 3.83 4.31 12.19
C GLN A 83 4.02 3.55 10.87
N ILE A 84 2.94 2.99 10.33
CA ILE A 84 2.98 2.25 9.06
C ILE A 84 3.42 3.17 7.92
N MET A 85 2.87 4.39 7.84
CA MET A 85 3.25 5.37 6.82
C MET A 85 4.72 5.77 6.94
N GLN A 86 5.23 6.00 8.16
CA GLN A 86 6.66 6.28 8.37
C GLN A 86 7.56 5.14 7.87
N ALA A 87 7.21 3.89 8.17
CA ALA A 87 7.99 2.74 7.71
C ALA A 87 7.98 2.61 6.18
N VAL A 88 6.80 2.81 5.56
CA VAL A 88 6.63 2.81 4.11
C VAL A 88 7.49 3.90 3.45
N THR A 89 7.48 5.13 3.98
CA THR A 89 8.32 6.23 3.48
C THR A 89 9.79 5.85 3.52
N LEU A 90 10.28 5.37 4.66
CA LEU A 90 11.70 4.99 4.83
C LEU A 90 12.14 3.92 3.82
N ILE A 91 11.30 2.91 3.57
CA ILE A 91 11.62 1.84 2.61
C ILE A 91 11.60 2.36 1.16
N LEU A 92 10.71 3.29 0.81
CA LEU A 92 10.69 3.85 -0.55
C LEU A 92 11.86 4.81 -0.82
N GLU A 93 12.38 5.46 0.22
CA GLU A 93 13.54 6.34 0.18
C GLU A 93 14.87 5.58 0.21
N GLY A 94 14.90 4.43 0.90
CA GLY A 94 16.09 3.60 1.02
C GLY A 94 16.54 2.95 -0.29
N GLU A 95 17.81 2.54 -0.29
CA GLU A 95 18.41 1.70 -1.32
C GLU A 95 17.96 0.25 -1.12
N HIS A 96 16.76 -0.06 -1.62
CA HIS A 96 16.19 -1.40 -1.61
C HIS A 96 15.96 -1.93 -3.03
N SER A 97 15.87 -3.26 -3.14
CA SER A 97 15.62 -3.93 -4.41
C SER A 97 14.25 -3.56 -4.99
N ILE A 98 14.06 -3.85 -6.28
CA ILE A 98 12.79 -3.64 -6.98
C ILE A 98 11.66 -4.39 -6.28
N GLU A 99 11.89 -5.63 -5.84
CA GLU A 99 10.89 -6.47 -5.19
C GLU A 99 10.42 -5.88 -3.85
N VAL A 100 11.35 -5.33 -3.06
CA VAL A 100 11.02 -4.66 -1.79
C VAL A 100 10.17 -3.42 -2.06
N LYS A 101 10.57 -2.58 -3.02
CA LYS A 101 9.84 -1.36 -3.38
C LYS A 101 8.46 -1.67 -3.97
N GLU A 102 8.35 -2.72 -4.79
CA GLU A 102 7.09 -3.22 -5.33
C GLU A 102 6.13 -3.61 -4.20
N GLN A 103 6.57 -4.42 -3.24
CA GLN A 103 5.71 -4.83 -2.11
C GLN A 103 5.26 -3.63 -1.28
N THR A 104 6.13 -2.64 -1.07
CA THR A 104 5.80 -1.41 -0.35
C THR A 104 4.77 -0.56 -1.10
N LEU A 105 4.87 -0.45 -2.43
CA LEU A 105 3.84 0.19 -3.25
C LEU A 105 2.51 -0.57 -3.23
N CYS A 106 2.53 -1.91 -3.20
CA CYS A 106 1.31 -2.70 -3.03
C CYS A 106 0.65 -2.46 -1.66
N ILE A 107 1.42 -2.24 -0.59
CA ILE A 107 0.88 -1.86 0.71
C ILE A 107 0.20 -0.49 0.63
N LEU A 108 0.81 0.49 -0.02
CA LEU A 108 0.17 1.80 -0.28
C LEU A 108 -1.13 1.66 -1.06
N ALA A 109 -1.16 0.80 -2.09
CA ALA A 109 -2.37 0.55 -2.85
C ALA A 109 -3.49 -0.06 -2.00
N ASN A 110 -3.15 -0.95 -1.06
CA ASN A 110 -4.14 -1.47 -0.11
C ASN A 110 -4.61 -0.37 0.86
N ILE A 111 -3.72 0.50 1.36
CA ILE A 111 -4.11 1.63 2.21
C ILE A 111 -5.05 2.58 1.45
N ALA A 112 -4.78 2.84 0.16
CA ALA A 112 -5.61 3.65 -0.72
C ALA A 112 -7.02 3.07 -0.95
N ASP A 113 -7.19 1.76 -0.80
CA ASP A 113 -8.51 1.10 -0.91
C ASP A 113 -9.36 1.26 0.37
N GLY A 114 -8.77 1.57 1.53
CA GLY A 114 -9.52 1.84 2.76
C GLY A 114 -10.28 3.17 2.72
N ASN A 115 -11.42 3.27 3.41
CA ASN A 115 -12.30 4.43 3.31
C ASN A 115 -11.69 5.68 3.93
N THR A 116 -11.21 5.55 5.17
CA THR A 116 -10.55 6.64 5.92
C THR A 116 -9.03 6.58 5.80
N ALA A 117 -8.48 5.38 5.62
CA ALA A 117 -7.04 5.17 5.53
C ALA A 117 -6.39 5.89 4.34
N LYS A 118 -7.11 6.06 3.23
CA LYS A 118 -6.63 6.79 2.04
C LYS A 118 -6.27 8.25 2.36
N GLU A 119 -6.90 8.87 3.36
CA GLU A 119 -6.59 10.24 3.77
C GLU A 119 -5.16 10.40 4.32
N LEU A 120 -4.59 9.33 4.89
CA LEU A 120 -3.18 9.34 5.32
C LEU A 120 -2.21 9.45 4.13
N ILE A 121 -2.63 9.03 2.94
CA ILE A 121 -1.88 9.24 1.70
C ILE A 121 -2.20 10.63 1.12
N MET A 122 -3.47 11.00 1.04
CA MET A 122 -3.90 12.28 0.43
C MET A 122 -3.37 13.51 1.18
N THR A 123 -3.16 13.42 2.49
CA THR A 123 -2.57 14.49 3.31
C THR A 123 -1.04 14.49 3.34
N ASN A 124 -0.39 13.53 2.68
CA ASN A 124 1.06 13.38 2.66
C ASN A 124 1.63 13.62 1.26
N ASP A 125 2.00 14.87 0.98
CA ASP A 125 2.49 15.29 -0.33
C ASP A 125 3.79 14.57 -0.74
N ASP A 126 4.67 14.26 0.20
CA ASP A 126 5.92 13.54 -0.08
C ASP A 126 5.64 12.12 -0.61
N ILE A 127 4.67 11.42 -0.01
CA ILE A 127 4.21 10.12 -0.49
C ILE A 127 3.55 10.24 -1.86
N LEU A 128 2.70 11.25 -2.09
CA LEU A 128 2.07 11.46 -3.40
C LEU A 128 3.12 11.70 -4.50
N GLN A 129 4.12 12.53 -4.24
CA GLN A 129 5.25 12.74 -5.16
C GLN A 129 6.04 11.46 -5.39
N LYS A 130 6.21 10.63 -4.36
CA LYS A 130 6.90 9.34 -4.49
C LYS A 130 6.12 8.37 -5.37
N ILE A 131 4.81 8.26 -5.17
CA ILE A 131 3.94 7.42 -6.01
C ILE A 131 4.01 7.91 -7.45
N LYS A 132 3.89 9.23 -7.67
CA LYS A 132 4.03 9.86 -9.00
C LYS A 132 5.38 9.53 -9.65
N TYR A 133 6.48 9.61 -8.90
CA TYR A 133 7.81 9.21 -9.39
C TYR A 133 7.82 7.75 -9.87
N TYR A 134 7.25 6.82 -9.10
CA TYR A 134 7.22 5.40 -9.47
C TYR A 134 6.29 5.09 -10.65
N MET A 135 5.24 5.87 -10.90
CA MET A 135 4.43 5.74 -12.13
C MET A 135 5.25 6.00 -13.41
N GLY A 136 6.27 6.86 -13.33
CA GLY A 136 7.18 7.13 -14.44
C GLY A 136 8.39 6.19 -14.51
N HIS A 137 8.47 5.18 -13.64
CA HIS A 137 9.66 4.34 -13.54
C HIS A 137 9.80 3.41 -14.76
N SER A 138 11.04 3.19 -15.20
CA SER A 138 11.37 2.23 -16.28
C SER A 138 11.08 0.77 -15.95
N ASN A 139 10.76 0.45 -14.69
CA ASN A 139 10.49 -0.91 -14.25
C ASN A 139 8.97 -1.09 -14.18
N VAL A 140 8.46 -1.98 -15.03
CA VAL A 140 7.02 -2.19 -15.20
C VAL A 140 6.34 -2.60 -13.89
N LYS A 141 6.99 -3.38 -13.02
CA LYS A 141 6.38 -3.79 -11.75
C LYS A 141 6.14 -2.60 -10.81
N LEU A 142 7.13 -1.71 -10.69
CA LEU A 142 7.00 -0.49 -9.88
C LEU A 142 5.95 0.46 -10.47
N GLN A 143 5.96 0.63 -11.79
CA GLN A 143 4.99 1.46 -12.50
C GLN A 143 3.56 0.94 -12.33
N LEU A 144 3.34 -0.38 -12.43
CA LEU A 144 2.03 -0.99 -12.23
C LEU A 144 1.56 -0.84 -10.77
N ALA A 145 2.42 -1.11 -9.80
CA ALA A 145 2.06 -0.98 -8.39
C ALA A 145 1.71 0.46 -7.99
N ALA A 146 2.47 1.44 -8.48
CA ALA A 146 2.21 2.86 -8.26
C ALA A 146 0.91 3.32 -8.96
N THR A 147 0.71 2.91 -10.21
CA THR A 147 -0.52 3.20 -10.96
C THR A 147 -1.74 2.63 -10.26
N PHE A 148 -1.67 1.38 -9.79
CA PHE A 148 -2.76 0.75 -9.04
C PHE A 148 -3.08 1.50 -7.74
N CYS A 149 -2.07 2.01 -7.02
CA CYS A 149 -2.29 2.85 -5.86
C CYS A 149 -3.08 4.12 -6.20
N ILE A 150 -2.71 4.82 -7.29
CA ILE A 150 -3.43 6.00 -7.76
C ILE A 150 -4.86 5.65 -8.19
N SER A 151 -5.06 4.53 -8.89
CA SER A 151 -6.40 4.08 -9.27
C SER A 151 -7.32 3.92 -8.05
N ASN A 152 -6.82 3.38 -6.94
CA ASN A 152 -7.59 3.23 -5.71
C ASN A 152 -7.91 4.57 -5.01
N LEU A 153 -7.02 5.57 -5.11
CA LEU A 153 -7.27 6.92 -4.57
C LEU A 153 -8.34 7.68 -5.35
N ILE A 154 -8.40 7.43 -6.67
CA ILE A 154 -9.38 8.03 -7.58
C ILE A 154 -10.74 7.33 -7.47
N TRP A 155 -10.74 6.02 -7.20
CA TRP A 155 -11.94 5.20 -7.19
C TRP A 155 -12.89 5.58 -6.06
N ASN A 156 -14.18 5.52 -6.39
CA ASN A 156 -15.29 5.73 -5.49
C ASN A 156 -16.17 4.47 -5.45
N GLU A 157 -16.24 3.83 -4.29
CA GLU A 157 -17.16 2.72 -4.01
C GLU A 157 -18.01 3.03 -2.77
N GLU A 158 -18.17 4.31 -2.44
CA GLU A 158 -19.02 4.73 -1.34
C GLU A 158 -20.47 4.74 -1.86
N ASP A 159 -21.20 3.69 -1.47
CA ASP A 159 -22.63 3.52 -1.75
C ASP A 159 -23.43 4.70 -1.15
N ASN A 160 -23.66 5.73 -1.96
CA ASN A 160 -24.64 6.80 -1.77
C ASN A 160 -24.51 7.64 -0.48
N GLU A 161 -23.54 8.57 -0.43
CA GLU A 161 -23.63 9.77 0.41
C GLU A 161 -23.06 11.00 -0.36
N ALA A 162 -23.64 12.18 -0.16
CA ALA A 162 -23.17 13.42 -0.82
C ALA A 162 -21.72 13.78 -0.41
N ASP A 163 -21.33 13.41 0.81
CA ASP A 163 -20.00 13.66 1.37
C ASP A 163 -18.94 12.78 0.67
N ALA A 164 -19.30 11.56 0.29
CA ALA A 164 -18.45 10.64 -0.47
C ALA A 164 -18.07 11.17 -1.85
N MET A 165 -19.07 11.72 -2.57
CA MET A 165 -18.88 12.32 -3.89
C MET A 165 -17.95 13.54 -3.79
N THR A 166 -18.12 14.34 -2.74
CA THR A 166 -17.29 15.53 -2.47
C THR A 166 -15.84 15.12 -2.20
N GLY A 167 -15.61 14.14 -1.31
CA GLY A 167 -14.27 13.63 -1.02
C GLY A 167 -13.57 13.03 -2.25
N CYS A 168 -14.29 12.29 -3.10
CA CYS A 168 -13.73 11.79 -4.36
C CYS A 168 -13.27 12.92 -5.29
N GLN A 169 -14.12 13.93 -5.47
CA GLN A 169 -13.82 15.07 -6.33
C GLN A 169 -12.58 15.84 -5.85
N GLU A 170 -12.50 16.13 -4.54
CA GLU A 170 -11.34 16.81 -3.94
C GLU A 170 -10.04 16.03 -4.16
N ARG A 171 -10.08 14.69 -4.00
CA ARG A 171 -8.92 13.84 -4.27
C ARG A 171 -8.50 13.90 -5.74
N GLN A 172 -9.46 13.82 -6.66
CA GLN A 172 -9.19 13.90 -8.09
C GLN A 172 -8.58 15.24 -8.49
N ASP A 173 -9.10 16.34 -7.95
CA ASP A 173 -8.60 17.69 -8.24
C ASP A 173 -7.17 17.86 -7.73
N LYS A 174 -6.87 17.40 -6.51
CA LYS A 174 -5.50 17.40 -5.98
C LYS A 174 -4.55 16.57 -6.86
N LEU A 175 -4.96 15.36 -7.27
CA LEU A 175 -4.13 14.52 -8.14
C LEU A 175 -3.93 15.16 -9.54
N ARG A 176 -4.91 15.92 -10.04
CA ARG A 176 -4.80 16.70 -11.28
C ARG A 176 -3.80 17.84 -11.14
N GLU A 177 -3.84 18.61 -10.05
CA GLU A 177 -2.86 19.66 -9.76
C GLU A 177 -1.43 19.12 -9.66
N LEU A 178 -1.27 17.89 -9.16
CA LEU A 178 0.01 17.20 -9.13
C LEU A 178 0.46 16.68 -10.51
N GLY A 179 -0.34 16.81 -11.57
CA GLY A 179 -0.03 16.32 -12.91
C GLY A 179 -0.02 14.79 -13.03
N ILE A 180 -0.67 14.08 -12.11
CA ILE A 180 -0.77 12.61 -12.13
C ILE A 180 -1.70 12.14 -13.24
N VAL A 181 -2.74 12.92 -13.53
CA VAL A 181 -3.72 12.64 -14.60
C VAL A 181 -3.05 12.53 -15.97
N ASP A 182 -2.11 13.42 -16.29
CA ASP A 182 -1.38 13.39 -17.56
C ASP A 182 -0.53 12.12 -17.70
N ILE A 183 0.02 11.62 -16.59
CA ILE A 183 0.79 10.37 -16.57
C ILE A 183 -0.15 9.19 -16.81
N LEU A 184 -1.29 9.13 -16.14
CA LEU A 184 -2.31 8.09 -16.38
C LEU A 184 -2.73 8.05 -17.84
N HIS A 185 -3.00 9.20 -18.45
CA HIS A 185 -3.42 9.28 -19.85
C HIS A 185 -2.32 8.78 -20.81
N LYS A 186 -1.05 9.09 -20.54
CA LYS A 186 0.08 8.56 -21.32
C LYS A 186 0.22 7.05 -21.18
N LEU A 187 0.02 6.52 -19.97
CA LEU A 187 0.12 5.08 -19.69
C LEU A 187 -1.01 4.30 -20.38
N THR A 188 -2.23 4.84 -20.43
CA THR A 188 -3.34 4.20 -21.16
C THR A 188 -3.22 4.33 -22.67
N GLN A 189 -2.50 5.31 -23.20
CA GLN A 189 -2.22 5.41 -24.64
C GLN A 189 -1.06 4.51 -25.09
N ALA A 190 -0.08 4.26 -24.22
CA ALA A 190 1.11 3.47 -24.51
C ALA A 190 0.86 1.93 -24.57
N LEU A 191 -0.39 1.50 -24.35
CA LEU A 191 -0.86 0.12 -24.10
C LEU A 191 0.05 -1.03 -24.58
N ASP A 192 0.76 -1.62 -23.61
CA ASP A 192 0.95 -3.07 -23.52
C ASP A 192 -0.34 -3.66 -22.91
N PRO A 193 -0.98 -4.68 -23.52
CA PRO A 193 -2.20 -5.34 -23.02
C PRO A 193 -2.11 -5.89 -21.58
N ASN A 194 -0.93 -5.91 -20.98
CA ASN A 194 -0.68 -6.40 -19.62
C ASN A 194 -0.79 -5.33 -18.53
N LEU A 195 -1.13 -4.07 -18.85
CA LEU A 195 -1.51 -3.09 -17.82
C LEU A 195 -2.77 -3.60 -17.12
N CYS A 196 -2.57 -4.19 -15.94
CA CYS A 196 -3.52 -4.97 -15.14
C CYS A 196 -4.99 -4.65 -15.48
N GLU A 197 -5.75 -5.66 -15.92
CA GLU A 197 -7.17 -5.59 -16.31
C GLU A 197 -8.05 -4.73 -15.37
N ARG A 198 -7.67 -4.65 -14.08
CA ARG A 198 -8.24 -3.74 -13.08
C ARG A 198 -7.87 -2.26 -13.29
N CYS A 199 -6.58 -1.91 -13.45
CA CYS A 199 -6.16 -0.54 -13.78
C CYS A 199 -6.84 -0.05 -15.06
N ASP A 200 -6.92 -0.91 -16.08
CA ASP A 200 -7.49 -0.57 -17.38
C ASP A 200 -9.01 -0.32 -17.31
N THR A 201 -9.75 -1.08 -16.50
CA THR A 201 -11.19 -0.86 -16.28
C THR A 201 -11.44 0.49 -15.57
N HIS A 202 -10.65 0.83 -14.55
CA HIS A 202 -10.89 2.03 -13.73
C HIS A 202 -10.38 3.32 -14.38
N VAL A 203 -9.23 3.28 -15.08
CA VAL A 203 -8.69 4.48 -15.75
C VAL A 203 -9.52 4.84 -17.00
N ARG A 204 -10.03 3.84 -17.74
CA ARG A 204 -10.90 4.10 -18.91
C ARG A 204 -12.27 4.63 -18.53
N ALA A 205 -12.84 4.24 -17.39
CA ALA A 205 -14.14 4.73 -16.94
C ALA A 205 -14.18 6.24 -16.66
N HIS A 206 -13.06 6.85 -16.26
CA HIS A 206 -13.02 8.25 -15.80
C HIS A 206 -12.22 9.21 -16.68
N TYR A 207 -11.27 8.73 -17.50
CA TYR A 207 -10.39 9.60 -18.29
C TYR A 207 -10.47 9.39 -19.81
N VAL A 208 -11.35 8.51 -20.30
CA VAL A 208 -11.64 8.34 -21.74
C VAL A 208 -12.99 8.94 -22.13
N VAL A 209 -13.78 9.41 -21.16
CA VAL A 209 -15.03 10.16 -21.40
C VAL A 209 -14.89 11.55 -20.79
N GLY A 210 -14.16 12.41 -21.50
CA GLY A 210 -13.96 13.83 -21.18
C GLY A 210 -13.33 14.53 -22.36
#